data_AF-A0A9D1QAY4-F1
#
_entry.id   AF-A0A9D1QAY4-F1
#
_cell.length_a   1.000
_cell.length_b   1.000
_cell.length_c   1.000
_cell.angle_alpha   90.00
_cell.angle_beta   90.00
_cell.angle_gamma   90.00
#
_symmetry.space_group_name_H-M   'P 1'
#
loop_
_entity.id
_entity.type
_entity.pdbx_description
1 polymer ?
#
loop_
_entity_poly.entity_id
_entity_poly.type
_entity_poly.pdbx_seq_one_letter_code
_entity_poly.pdbx_strand_id
1 'polypeptide(L)' 'MSRKYTKIEQYKNQILSMKKEGKTQREIAERLGVEKEQIKEWFHRYRRKQSKIEAGL' A
#
# COMPACT_ATOMS: atom_id res chain seq x y z
N MET A 1 -22.15 1.48 -3.34
CA MET A 1 -20.96 0.60 -3.34
C MET A 1 -19.87 1.19 -2.44
N SER A 2 -19.55 0.56 -1.31
CA SER A 2 -18.35 0.90 -0.53
C SER A 2 -17.12 0.62 -1.39
N ARG A 3 -16.31 1.65 -1.71
CA ARG A 3 -15.07 1.45 -2.46
C ARG A 3 -14.15 0.60 -1.59
N LYS A 4 -13.88 -0.64 -1.99
CA LYS A 4 -12.94 -1.58 -1.32
C LYS A 4 -11.61 -0.93 -0.91
N TYR A 5 -11.23 0.15 -1.59
CA TYR A 5 -10.04 0.97 -1.35
C TYR A 5 -9.91 1.63 0.01
N THR A 6 -11.00 2.06 0.63
CA THR A 6 -10.93 2.89 1.85
C THR A 6 -10.29 2.15 3.02
N LYS A 7 -10.30 0.81 3.00
CA LYS A 7 -9.71 -0.02 4.06
C LYS A 7 -8.18 -0.15 3.97
N ILE A 8 -7.59 -0.16 2.78
CA ILE A 8 -6.14 -0.43 2.64
C ILE A 8 -5.31 0.79 3.07
N GLU A 9 -5.79 2.01 2.82
CA GLU A 9 -5.10 3.23 3.24
C GLU A 9 -4.98 3.31 4.77
N GLN A 10 -5.94 2.73 5.52
CA GLN A 10 -5.87 2.65 6.99
C GLN A 10 -4.67 1.81 7.46
N TYR A 11 -4.25 0.83 6.66
CA TYR A 11 -3.08 0.00 6.93
C TYR A 11 -1.76 0.57 6.39
N LYS A 12 -1.74 1.82 5.88
CA LYS A 12 -0.54 2.46 5.30
C LYS A 12 0.71 2.29 6.18
N ASN A 13 0.61 2.62 7.47
CA ASN A 13 1.75 2.56 8.37
C ASN A 13 2.26 1.13 8.55
N GLN A 14 1.33 0.17 8.62
CA GLN A 14 1.65 -1.26 8.70
C GLN A 14 2.33 -1.76 7.43
N ILE A 15 1.80 -1.40 6.25
CA ILE A 15 2.37 -1.78 4.95
C ILE A 15 3.80 -1.23 4.81
N LEU A 16 4.03 0.03 5.18
CA LEU A 16 5.36 0.65 5.13
C LEU A 16 6.34 0.04 6.13
N SER A 17 5.91 -0.24 7.37
CA SER A 17 6.75 -0.94 8.36
C SER A 17 7.16 -2.32 7.86
N MET A 18 6.20 -3.11 7.40
CA MET A 18 6.45 -4.45 6.88
C MET A 18 7.36 -4.42 5.65
N LYS A 19 7.21 -3.40 4.79
CA LYS A 19 8.10 -3.24 3.64
C LYS A 19 9.53 -2.88 4.07
N LYS A 20 9.69 -2.06 5.12
CA LYS A 20 10.99 -1.73 5.73
C LYS A 20 11.63 -2.93 6.40
N GLU A 21 10.83 -3.82 6.99
CA GLU A 21 11.25 -5.12 7.55
C GLU A 21 11.65 -6.14 6.46
N GLY A 22 11.54 -5.81 5.17
CA GLY A 22 11.92 -6.69 4.07
C GLY A 22 10.82 -7.63 3.59
N LYS A 23 9.59 -7.53 4.12
CA LYS A 23 8.49 -8.41 3.70
C LYS A 23 8.09 -8.19 2.25
N THR A 24 7.70 -9.28 1.61
CA THR A 24 7.17 -9.29 0.25
C THR A 24 5.73 -8.78 0.21
N GLN A 25 5.28 -8.35 -0.96
CA GLN A 25 3.88 -7.90 -1.13
C GLN A 25 2.87 -9.03 -0.87
N ARG A 26 3.27 -10.29 -1.08
CA ARG A 26 2.43 -11.46 -0.80
C ARG A 26 2.21 -11.64 0.70
N GLU A 27 3.29 -11.60 1.49
CA GLU A 27 3.20 -11.73 2.96
C GLU A 27 2.43 -10.56 3.60
N ILE A 28 2.57 -9.35 3.04
CA ILE A 28 1.79 -8.19 3.47
C ILE A 28 0.30 -8.40 3.18
N ALA A 29 -0.02 -8.91 1.98
CA ALA A 29 -1.39 -9.17 1.58
C ALA A 29 -2.04 -10.27 2.45
N GLU A 30 -1.31 -11.35 2.70
CA GLU A 30 -1.74 -12.45 3.57
C GLU A 30 -1.98 -11.97 5.01
N ARG A 31 -1.07 -11.15 5.58
CA ARG A 31 -1.27 -10.60 6.93
C ARG A 31 -2.49 -9.68 7.02
N LEU A 32 -2.75 -8.89 5.98
CA LEU A 32 -3.85 -7.92 5.96
C LEU A 32 -5.18 -8.52 5.49
N GLY A 33 -5.20 -9.79 5.07
CA GLY A 33 -6.39 -10.45 4.54
C GLY A 33 -6.89 -9.81 3.24
N VAL A 34 -5.98 -9.31 2.42
CA VAL A 34 -6.28 -8.66 1.13
C VAL A 34 -5.59 -9.40 -0.01
N GLU A 35 -5.99 -9.11 -1.24
CA GLU A 35 -5.31 -9.67 -2.40
C GLU A 35 -3.98 -8.96 -2.66
N LYS A 36 -2.97 -9.72 -3.12
CA LYS A 36 -1.65 -9.20 -3.53
C LYS A 36 -1.78 -8.06 -4.54
N GLU A 37 -2.71 -8.17 -5.48
CA GLU A 37 -2.89 -7.15 -6.52
C GLU A 37 -3.34 -5.81 -5.92
N GLN A 38 -4.13 -5.83 -4.84
CA GLN A 38 -4.51 -4.62 -4.13
C GLN A 38 -3.31 -3.93 -3.47
N ILE A 39 -2.35 -4.69 -2.92
CA ILE A 39 -1.11 -4.17 -2.35
C ILE A 39 -0.19 -3.61 -3.45
N LYS A 40 -0.06 -4.31 -4.57
CA LYS A 40 0.72 -3.85 -5.73
C LYS A 40 0.19 -2.51 -6.25
N GLU A 41 -1.11 -2.45 -6.52
CA GLU A 41 -1.82 -1.25 -6.95
C GLU A 41 -1.66 -0.10 -5.93
N TRP A 42 -1.74 -0.42 -4.63
CA TRP A 42 -1.50 0.56 -3.56
C TRP A 42 -0.10 1.16 -3.61
N PHE A 43 0.94 0.33 -3.79
CA PHE A 43 2.31 0.83 -3.94
C PHE A 43 2.49 1.71 -5.18
N HIS A 44 1.85 1.38 -6.30
CA HIS A 44 1.89 2.22 -7.51
C HIS A 44 1.34 3.62 -7.23
N ARG A 45 0.19 3.71 -6.54
CA ARG A 45 -0.40 5.01 -6.15
C ARG A 45 0.45 5.74 -5.13
N TYR A 46 0.96 5.03 -4.13
CA TYR A 46 1.82 5.60 -3.12
C TYR A 46 3.04 6.28 -3.75
N ARG A 47 3.71 5.59 -4.68
CA ARG A 47 4.85 6.16 -5.43
C ARG A 47 4.48 7.37 -6.28
N ARG A 48 3.34 7.33 -7.00
CA ARG A 48 2.86 8.50 -7.76
C ARG A 48 2.60 9.70 -6.84
N LYS A 49 2.01 9.46 -5.66
CA LYS A 49 1.77 10.53 -4.67
C LYS A 49 3.08 11.07 -4.11
N GLN A 50 4.05 10.21 -3.80
CA GLN A 50 5.39 10.63 -3.34
C GLN A 50 6.12 11.43 -4.43
N SER A 51 6.09 11.00 -5.68
CA SER A 51 6.73 11.71 -6.79
C SER A 51 6.16 13.12 -7.02
N LYS A 52 4.85 13.32 -6.80
CA LYS A 52 4.25 14.67 -6.84
C LYS A 52 4.75 15.55 -5.69
N ILE A 53 4.77 15.00 -4.48
CA ILE A 53 5.27 15.71 -3.29
C ILE A 53 6.75 16.08 -3.46
N GLU A 54 7.57 15.15 -3.96
CA GLU A 54 9.00 15.38 -4.25
C GLU A 54 9.20 16.43 -5.34
N ALA A 55 8.34 16.46 -6.35
CA ALA A 55 8.33 17.48 -7.40
C ALA A 55 7.79 18.85 -6.93
N GLY A 56 7.35 18.98 -5.67
CA GLY A 56 6.79 20.23 -5.13
C GLY A 56 5.42 20.61 -5.70
N LEU A 57 4.67 19.64 -6.26
CA LEU A 57 3.31 19.79 -6.78
C LEU A 57 2.26 19.37 -5.75
#